data_AF-A0A1J3FGG7-F1
#
_entry.id   AF-A0A1J3FGG7-F1
#
_cell.length_a   1.000
_cell.length_b   1.000
_cell.length_c   1.000
_cell.angle_alpha   90.00
_cell.angle_beta   90.00
_cell.angle_gamma   90.00
#
_symmetry.space_group_name_H-M   'P 1'
#
loop_
_entity.id
_entity.type
_entity.pdbx_description
1 polymer ?
#
loop_
_entity_poly.entity_id
_entity_poly.type
_entity_poly.pdbx_seq_one_letter_code
_entity_poly.pdbx_strand_id
1 'polypeptide(L)'
;GDHQHTRSLRRGTENRHRRRRRGMEEAAAAELERLQIEILRRISVLESSFLPQIPSASSPSPPDVESETVGRLSAILRSGGVNDFCFKRVAPDYYDWPLESRRDVLGASSVDHLCKSIVLVNTQASSDIVDCSDRNNSKYYLVVVQYTARFNADAVKSFLYSLNEGKIPKKRFNLRLAPEETSNKLTGFERNAVTCIGMKTDIPVILDEAITKLSPDFFWLGGGEIDLKLGVRTSEFLDFVKPFVVPCS
;
A
#
# COMPACT_ATOMS: atom_id res chain seq x y z
N GLY A 1 -72.66 5.06 7.43
CA GLY A 1 -72.41 3.87 6.60
C GLY A 1 -71.27 4.06 5.62
N ASP A 2 -71.34 5.06 4.73
CA ASP A 2 -70.50 5.12 3.52
C ASP A 2 -69.04 5.58 3.68
N HIS A 3 -68.71 6.35 4.72
CA HIS A 3 -67.32 6.86 4.87
C HIS A 3 -66.33 5.84 5.42
N GLN A 4 -66.79 4.79 6.12
CA GLN A 4 -65.91 3.69 6.55
C GLN A 4 -65.66 2.68 5.43
N HIS A 5 -66.65 2.46 4.55
CA HIS A 5 -66.52 1.51 3.44
C HIS A 5 -65.54 2.02 2.37
N THR A 6 -65.60 3.31 2.04
CA THR A 6 -64.70 3.97 1.07
C THR A 6 -63.24 4.03 1.52
N ARG A 7 -62.96 4.22 2.83
CA ARG A 7 -61.59 4.16 3.38
C ARG A 7 -60.99 2.75 3.37
N SER A 8 -61.81 1.72 3.61
CA SER A 8 -61.38 0.32 3.55
C SER A 8 -60.98 -0.10 2.12
N LEU A 9 -61.79 0.29 1.13
CA LEU A 9 -61.53 0.05 -0.29
C LEU A 9 -60.22 0.72 -0.76
N ARG A 10 -59.97 1.98 -0.36
CA ARG A 10 -58.73 2.70 -0.71
C ARG A 10 -57.47 2.05 -0.11
N ARG A 11 -57.52 1.63 1.17
CA ARG A 11 -56.40 0.89 1.79
C ARG A 11 -56.15 -0.47 1.13
N GLY A 12 -57.22 -1.16 0.71
CA GLY A 12 -57.13 -2.41 -0.05
C GLY A 12 -56.44 -2.22 -1.41
N THR A 13 -56.74 -1.13 -2.13
CA THR A 13 -56.11 -0.82 -3.42
C THR A 13 -54.65 -0.41 -3.30
N GLU A 14 -54.28 0.35 -2.27
CA GLU A 14 -52.89 0.77 -2.00
C GLU A 14 -52.00 -0.41 -1.61
N ASN A 15 -52.49 -1.32 -0.76
CA ASN A 15 -51.77 -2.54 -0.41
C ASN A 15 -51.57 -3.46 -1.62
N ARG A 16 -52.55 -3.53 -2.51
CA ARG A 16 -52.43 -4.30 -3.77
C ARG A 16 -51.40 -3.68 -4.72
N HIS A 17 -51.30 -2.35 -4.79
CA HIS A 17 -50.28 -1.65 -5.58
C HIS A 17 -48.87 -1.84 -5.02
N ARG A 18 -48.67 -1.72 -3.69
CA ARG A 18 -47.37 -1.97 -3.05
C ARG A 18 -46.89 -3.40 -3.25
N ARG A 19 -47.78 -4.39 -3.12
CA ARG A 19 -47.45 -5.80 -3.33
C ARG A 19 -47.07 -6.10 -4.78
N ARG A 20 -47.72 -5.44 -5.75
CA ARG A 20 -47.35 -5.53 -7.17
C ARG A 20 -46.00 -4.88 -7.48
N ARG A 21 -45.69 -3.71 -6.90
CA ARG A 21 -44.38 -3.04 -7.07
C ARG A 21 -43.24 -3.89 -6.50
N ARG A 22 -43.41 -4.43 -5.30
CA ARG A 22 -42.43 -5.32 -4.68
C ARG A 22 -42.22 -6.61 -5.50
N GLY A 23 -43.29 -7.20 -6.03
CA GLY A 23 -43.17 -8.36 -6.92
C GLY A 23 -42.44 -8.05 -8.24
N MET A 24 -42.57 -6.83 -8.77
CA MET A 24 -41.80 -6.39 -9.96
C MET A 24 -40.33 -6.15 -9.63
N GLU A 25 -40.02 -5.58 -8.46
CA GLU A 25 -38.65 -5.37 -7.99
C GLU A 25 -37.93 -6.70 -7.72
N GLU A 26 -38.62 -7.67 -7.09
CA GLU A 26 -38.09 -9.02 -6.86
C GLU A 26 -37.88 -9.78 -8.19
N ALA A 27 -38.77 -9.60 -9.17
CA ALA A 27 -38.60 -10.17 -10.51
C ALA A 27 -37.43 -9.52 -11.28
N ALA A 28 -37.27 -8.20 -11.17
CA ALA A 28 -36.16 -7.47 -11.78
C ALA A 28 -34.80 -7.85 -11.14
N ALA A 29 -34.76 -8.05 -9.83
CA ALA A 29 -33.57 -8.51 -9.12
C ALA A 29 -33.19 -9.95 -9.54
N ALA A 30 -34.17 -10.85 -9.65
CA ALA A 30 -33.94 -12.21 -10.12
C ALA A 30 -33.47 -12.26 -11.58
N GLU A 31 -33.97 -11.37 -12.44
CA GLU A 31 -33.50 -11.26 -13.83
C GLU A 31 -32.07 -10.71 -13.90
N LEU A 32 -31.75 -9.72 -13.07
CA LEU A 32 -30.40 -9.17 -12.96
C LEU A 32 -29.39 -10.23 -12.48
N GLU A 33 -29.76 -11.05 -11.50
CA GLU A 33 -28.94 -12.14 -10.99
C GLU A 33 -28.69 -13.21 -12.07
N ARG A 34 -29.72 -13.58 -12.85
CA ARG A 34 -29.56 -14.49 -14.00
C ARG A 34 -28.59 -13.93 -15.05
N LEU A 35 -28.74 -12.65 -15.40
CA LEU A 35 -27.86 -11.99 -16.36
C LEU A 35 -26.42 -11.93 -15.84
N GLN A 36 -26.22 -11.67 -14.56
CA GLN A 36 -24.89 -11.64 -13.94
C GLN A 36 -24.22 -13.02 -13.98
N ILE A 37 -24.95 -14.09 -13.66
CA ILE A 37 -24.45 -15.47 -13.76
C ILE A 37 -24.05 -15.81 -15.20
N GLU A 38 -24.88 -15.43 -16.17
CA GLU A 38 -24.60 -15.69 -17.59
C GLU A 38 -23.39 -14.89 -18.09
N ILE A 39 -23.23 -13.64 -17.67
CA ILE A 39 -22.04 -12.83 -17.99
C ILE A 39 -20.78 -13.48 -17.40
N LEU A 40 -20.81 -13.89 -16.14
CA LEU A 40 -19.68 -14.58 -15.49
C LEU A 40 -19.32 -15.89 -16.22
N ARG A 41 -20.32 -16.66 -16.65
CA ARG A 41 -20.11 -17.87 -17.44
C ARG A 41 -19.46 -17.57 -18.79
N ARG A 42 -19.90 -16.53 -19.49
CA ARG A 42 -19.32 -16.13 -20.79
C ARG A 42 -17.90 -15.59 -20.65
N ILE A 43 -17.61 -14.86 -19.56
CA ILE A 43 -16.24 -14.43 -19.22
C ILE A 43 -15.36 -15.67 -19.00
N SER A 44 -15.81 -16.65 -18.20
CA SER A 44 -15.05 -17.89 -17.96
C SER A 44 -14.78 -18.70 -19.24
N VAL A 45 -15.74 -18.74 -20.18
CA VAL A 45 -15.54 -19.36 -21.50
C VAL A 45 -14.52 -18.58 -22.34
N LEU A 46 -14.61 -17.24 -22.35
CA LEU A 46 -13.65 -16.40 -23.06
C LEU A 46 -12.25 -16.51 -22.47
N GLU A 47 -12.10 -16.51 -21.14
CA GLU A 47 -10.83 -16.74 -20.45
C GLU A 47 -10.24 -18.11 -20.83
N SER A 48 -11.09 -19.14 -20.91
CA SER A 48 -10.68 -20.48 -21.38
C SER A 48 -10.30 -20.51 -22.86
N SER A 49 -10.82 -19.59 -23.66
CA SER A 49 -10.54 -19.46 -25.10
C SER A 49 -9.27 -18.66 -25.39
N PHE A 50 -8.91 -17.74 -24.49
CA PHE A 50 -7.74 -16.86 -24.59
C PHE A 50 -6.52 -17.37 -23.82
N LEU A 51 -6.65 -18.44 -23.03
CA LEU A 51 -5.50 -19.21 -22.56
C LEU A 51 -4.80 -19.83 -23.79
N PRO A 52 -3.53 -19.48 -24.09
CA PRO A 52 -2.81 -20.14 -25.16
C PRO A 52 -2.71 -21.63 -24.83
N GLN A 53 -3.17 -22.49 -25.75
CA GLN A 53 -2.85 -23.91 -25.72
C GLN A 53 -1.34 -24.05 -25.88
N ILE A 54 -0.62 -24.13 -24.76
CA ILE A 54 0.77 -24.56 -24.72
C ILE A 54 0.72 -26.08 -24.95
N PRO A 55 1.24 -26.61 -26.07
CA PRO A 55 1.37 -28.05 -26.23
C PRO A 55 2.31 -28.57 -25.15
N SER A 56 1.98 -29.71 -24.57
CA SER A 56 2.84 -30.49 -23.68
C SER A 56 4.20 -30.76 -24.35
N ALA A 57 5.14 -29.84 -24.15
CA ALA A 57 6.52 -29.98 -24.56
C ALA A 57 7.36 -29.78 -23.31
N SER A 58 8.01 -30.86 -22.90
CA SER A 58 9.25 -30.82 -22.13
C SER A 58 10.20 -29.84 -22.82
N SER A 59 10.21 -28.60 -22.36
CA SER A 59 11.18 -27.58 -22.70
C SER A 59 11.45 -26.83 -21.40
N PRO A 60 12.72 -26.71 -20.98
CA PRO A 60 13.04 -26.05 -19.73
C PRO A 60 12.53 -24.62 -19.85
N SER A 61 11.69 -24.21 -18.91
CA SER A 61 11.53 -22.79 -18.61
C SER A 61 12.93 -22.19 -18.53
N PRO A 62 13.18 -21.01 -19.12
CA PRO A 62 14.39 -20.29 -18.76
C PRO A 62 14.37 -20.21 -17.23
N PRO A 63 15.49 -20.51 -16.54
CA PRO A 63 15.51 -20.41 -15.09
C PRO A 63 14.94 -19.05 -14.72
N ASP A 64 14.02 -19.00 -13.77
CA ASP A 64 13.65 -17.75 -13.10
C ASP A 64 14.96 -17.11 -12.68
N VAL A 65 15.47 -16.18 -13.50
CA VAL A 65 16.60 -15.37 -13.11
C VAL A 65 16.00 -14.39 -12.13
N GLU A 66 15.94 -14.83 -10.88
CA GLU A 66 15.64 -14.00 -9.73
C GLU A 66 16.47 -12.72 -9.93
N SER A 67 15.77 -11.57 -10.05
CA SER A 67 16.44 -10.32 -10.38
C SER A 67 17.61 -10.10 -9.42
N GLU A 68 18.73 -9.58 -9.91
CA GLU A 68 19.87 -9.21 -9.08
C GLU A 68 19.43 -8.37 -7.86
N THR A 69 18.40 -7.52 -8.02
CA THR A 69 17.78 -6.78 -6.92
C THR A 69 17.15 -7.70 -5.89
N VAL A 70 16.33 -8.68 -6.31
CA VAL A 70 15.68 -9.62 -5.38
C VAL A 70 16.72 -10.43 -4.63
N GLY A 71 17.72 -10.98 -5.32
CA GLY A 71 18.81 -11.73 -4.69
C GLY A 71 19.59 -10.89 -3.67
N ARG A 72 19.99 -9.67 -4.06
CA ARG A 72 20.71 -8.73 -3.20
C ARG A 72 19.90 -8.32 -1.97
N LEU A 73 18.64 -7.91 -2.15
CA LEU A 73 17.80 -7.47 -1.03
C LEU A 73 17.40 -8.64 -0.12
N SER A 74 17.16 -9.83 -0.68
CA SER A 74 16.93 -11.05 0.10
C SER A 74 18.13 -11.39 0.98
N ALA A 75 19.35 -11.29 0.45
CA ALA A 75 20.57 -11.52 1.24
C ALA A 75 20.73 -10.51 2.38
N ILE A 76 20.43 -9.23 2.13
CA ILE A 76 20.44 -8.19 3.17
C ILE A 76 19.42 -8.48 4.26
N LEU A 77 18.17 -8.83 3.89
CA LEU A 77 17.12 -9.13 4.86
C LEU A 77 17.47 -10.34 5.71
N ARG A 78 17.89 -11.44 5.08
CA ARG A 78 18.25 -12.68 5.79
C ARG A 78 19.47 -12.50 6.69
N SER A 79 20.51 -11.79 6.23
CA SER A 79 21.66 -11.48 7.09
C SER A 79 21.29 -10.56 8.25
N GLY A 80 20.25 -9.74 8.09
CA GLY A 80 19.63 -8.92 9.12
C GLY A 80 18.68 -9.64 10.08
N GLY A 81 18.48 -10.95 9.92
CA GLY A 81 17.55 -11.74 10.74
C GLY A 81 16.08 -11.63 10.34
N VAL A 82 15.77 -11.00 9.22
CA VAL A 82 14.42 -10.97 8.65
C VAL A 82 14.21 -12.21 7.80
N ASN A 83 13.31 -13.08 8.25
CA ASN A 83 13.01 -14.37 7.64
C ASN A 83 11.62 -14.42 7.02
N ASP A 84 10.67 -13.66 7.55
CA ASP A 84 9.31 -13.58 7.06
C ASP A 84 9.13 -12.35 6.17
N PHE A 85 9.54 -12.53 4.91
CA PHE A 85 9.35 -11.57 3.84
C PHE A 85 9.11 -12.30 2.52
N CYS A 86 8.50 -11.59 1.57
CA CYS A 86 8.35 -12.07 0.21
C CYS A 86 8.44 -10.93 -0.80
N PHE A 87 8.85 -11.27 -2.02
CA PHE A 87 8.82 -10.35 -3.15
C PHE A 87 7.70 -10.74 -4.10
N LYS A 88 7.01 -9.75 -4.65
CA LYS A 88 5.96 -9.96 -5.66
C LYS A 88 6.09 -8.95 -6.78
N ARG A 89 6.18 -9.46 -8.02
CA ARG A 89 6.05 -8.63 -9.21
C ARG A 89 4.58 -8.31 -9.49
N VAL A 90 4.32 -7.10 -9.95
CA VAL A 90 3.00 -6.60 -10.33
C VAL A 90 3.03 -6.11 -11.77
N ALA A 91 1.85 -5.91 -12.35
CA ALA A 91 1.74 -5.45 -13.73
C ALA A 91 2.33 -4.02 -13.91
N PRO A 92 2.79 -3.65 -15.12
CA PRO A 92 3.35 -2.32 -15.37
C PRO A 92 2.39 -1.15 -15.06
N ASP A 93 1.09 -1.35 -15.21
CA ASP A 93 0.02 -0.40 -14.94
C ASP A 93 -0.47 -0.42 -13.48
N TYR A 94 0.21 -1.13 -12.58
CA TYR A 94 -0.15 -1.27 -11.16
C TYR A 94 -0.45 0.08 -10.47
N TYR A 95 0.27 1.14 -10.82
CA TYR A 95 0.10 2.46 -10.22
C TYR A 95 -1.12 3.25 -10.74
N ASP A 96 -1.78 2.76 -11.79
CA ASP A 96 -3.03 3.32 -12.32
C ASP A 96 -4.26 2.67 -11.66
N TRP A 97 -4.07 1.57 -10.93
CA TRP A 97 -5.15 0.82 -10.30
C TRP A 97 -5.65 1.49 -8.99
N PRO A 98 -6.93 1.28 -8.61
CA PRO A 98 -7.42 1.56 -7.26
C PRO A 98 -6.65 0.79 -6.18
N LEU A 99 -6.64 1.30 -4.94
CA LEU A 99 -5.92 0.65 -3.84
C LEU A 99 -6.45 -0.75 -3.52
N GLU A 100 -7.76 -0.98 -3.70
CA GLU A 100 -8.40 -2.27 -3.48
C GLU A 100 -7.85 -3.32 -4.45
N SER A 101 -7.70 -2.98 -5.73
CA SER A 101 -7.10 -3.86 -6.73
C SER A 101 -5.61 -4.14 -6.44
N ARG A 102 -4.88 -3.14 -5.95
CA ARG A 102 -3.49 -3.31 -5.49
C ARG A 102 -3.40 -4.23 -4.26
N ARG A 103 -4.34 -4.11 -3.32
CA ARG A 103 -4.45 -5.00 -2.16
C ARG A 103 -4.67 -6.42 -2.63
N ASP A 104 -5.63 -6.63 -3.53
CA ASP A 104 -6.03 -7.95 -4.01
C ASP A 104 -4.89 -8.64 -4.76
N VAL A 105 -4.22 -7.94 -5.68
CA VAL A 105 -3.08 -8.51 -6.40
C VAL A 105 -1.92 -8.83 -5.46
N LEU A 106 -1.72 -8.08 -4.39
CA LEU A 106 -0.67 -8.38 -3.40
C LEU A 106 -1.07 -9.42 -2.38
N GLY A 107 -2.36 -9.74 -2.25
CA GLY A 107 -2.87 -10.59 -1.17
C GLY A 107 -2.76 -9.91 0.19
N ALA A 108 -2.79 -8.57 0.23
CA ALA A 108 -2.77 -7.81 1.46
C ALA A 108 -4.12 -7.91 2.20
N SER A 109 -4.12 -7.92 3.53
CA SER A 109 -5.37 -8.08 4.29
C SER A 109 -6.29 -6.85 4.23
N SER A 110 -5.72 -5.66 4.08
CA SER A 110 -6.47 -4.41 3.86
C SER A 110 -5.63 -3.43 3.05
N VAL A 111 -6.25 -2.36 2.55
CA VAL A 111 -5.53 -1.27 1.87
C VAL A 111 -4.55 -0.54 2.80
N ASP A 112 -4.76 -0.62 4.11
CA ASP A 112 -3.87 -0.04 5.13
C ASP A 112 -2.57 -0.83 5.28
N HIS A 113 -2.51 -2.06 4.76
CA HIS A 113 -1.26 -2.83 4.68
C HIS A 113 -0.39 -2.40 3.49
N LEU A 114 -0.90 -1.54 2.60
CA LEU A 114 -0.13 -0.98 1.49
C LEU A 114 0.54 0.30 1.96
N CYS A 115 1.87 0.31 1.95
CA CYS A 115 2.68 1.44 2.39
C CYS A 115 3.54 2.00 1.25
N LYS A 116 3.95 3.26 1.41
CA LYS A 116 4.89 3.95 0.54
C LYS A 116 6.03 4.50 1.38
N SER A 117 7.24 4.46 0.83
CA SER A 117 8.41 5.14 1.39
C SER A 117 8.69 6.41 0.60
N ILE A 118 8.90 7.51 1.32
CA ILE A 118 9.25 8.82 0.74
C ILE A 118 10.48 9.39 1.43
N VAL A 119 11.39 10.00 0.66
CA VAL A 119 12.56 10.69 1.22
C VAL A 119 12.21 12.14 1.48
N LEU A 120 12.49 12.60 2.70
CA LEU A 120 12.38 13.99 3.10
C LEU A 120 13.76 14.62 3.21
N VAL A 121 13.82 15.91 2.91
CA VAL A 121 14.98 16.78 3.11
C VAL A 121 14.66 17.84 4.14
N ASN A 122 15.55 18.02 5.12
CA ASN A 122 15.50 19.14 6.05
C ASN A 122 16.14 20.38 5.41
N THR A 123 15.31 21.27 4.85
CA THR A 123 15.82 22.45 4.12
C THR A 123 16.35 23.54 5.03
N GLN A 124 16.13 23.45 6.35
CA GLN A 124 16.58 24.43 7.34
C GLN A 124 17.63 23.87 8.31
N ALA A 125 18.14 22.67 8.03
CA ALA A 125 19.29 22.11 8.74
C ALA A 125 20.47 23.09 8.73
N SER A 126 21.32 23.03 9.74
CA SER A 126 22.55 23.83 9.78
C SER A 126 23.48 23.43 8.62
N SER A 127 24.36 24.33 8.17
CA SER A 127 25.20 24.11 6.99
C SER A 127 26.23 22.99 7.15
N ASP A 128 26.60 22.67 8.38
CA ASP A 128 27.44 21.54 8.78
C ASP A 128 26.69 20.18 8.71
N ILE A 129 25.36 20.20 8.69
CA ILE A 129 24.54 18.99 8.56
C ILE A 129 24.29 18.72 7.08
N VAL A 130 25.17 17.92 6.48
CA VAL A 130 25.17 17.63 5.04
C VAL A 130 24.73 16.20 4.70
N ASP A 131 24.70 15.30 5.68
CA ASP A 131 24.50 13.86 5.49
C ASP A 131 23.49 13.27 6.49
N CYS A 132 23.54 11.94 6.63
CA CYS A 132 22.62 11.13 7.44
C CYS A 132 23.30 10.48 8.66
N SER A 133 24.49 10.97 9.06
CA SER A 133 25.33 10.31 10.08
C SER A 133 24.73 10.37 11.49
N ASP A 134 24.10 11.49 11.85
CA ASP A 134 23.37 11.63 13.11
C ASP A 134 21.87 11.38 12.88
N ARG A 135 21.39 10.21 13.31
CA ARG A 135 19.97 9.83 13.18
C ARG A 135 19.03 10.85 13.84
N ASN A 136 19.47 11.54 14.89
CA ASN A 136 18.64 12.50 15.61
C ASN A 136 18.59 13.86 14.90
N ASN A 137 19.57 14.20 14.07
CA ASN A 137 19.65 15.46 13.35
C ASN A 137 20.27 15.30 11.94
N SER A 138 19.63 14.47 11.11
CA SER A 138 20.08 14.21 9.74
C SER A 138 19.54 15.23 8.73
N LYS A 139 20.27 15.39 7.61
CA LYS A 139 19.82 16.18 6.47
C LYS A 139 18.62 15.55 5.78
N TYR A 140 18.57 14.22 5.73
CA TYR A 140 17.51 13.46 5.08
C TYR A 140 16.92 12.41 6.02
N TYR A 141 15.64 12.11 5.81
CA TYR A 141 14.92 11.05 6.51
C TYR A 141 14.07 10.29 5.51
N LEU A 142 13.97 8.98 5.64
CA LEU A 142 13.02 8.19 4.87
C LEU A 142 11.80 7.90 5.75
N VAL A 143 10.61 8.24 5.26
CA VAL A 143 9.35 8.03 5.97
C VAL A 143 8.56 6.92 5.29
N VAL A 144 8.12 5.92 6.05
CA VAL A 144 7.20 4.87 5.61
C VAL A 144 5.83 5.13 6.22
N VAL A 145 4.83 5.32 5.37
CA VAL A 145 3.43 5.61 5.72
C VAL A 145 2.49 4.78 4.85
N GLN A 146 1.26 4.56 5.33
CA GLN A 146 0.23 3.86 4.57
C GLN A 146 -0.20 4.68 3.34
N TYR A 147 -0.66 4.03 2.27
CA TYR A 147 -1.19 4.74 1.09
C TYR A 147 -2.46 5.53 1.40
N THR A 148 -3.28 5.02 2.33
CA THR A 148 -4.51 5.65 2.82
C THR A 148 -4.25 6.87 3.71
N ALA A 149 -3.06 6.96 4.30
CA ALA A 149 -2.68 8.02 5.21
C ALA A 149 -2.25 9.32 4.52
N ARG A 150 -2.52 10.44 5.19
CA ARG A 150 -1.98 11.75 4.83
C ARG A 150 -0.79 12.07 5.72
N PHE A 151 0.41 12.01 5.15
CA PHE A 151 1.64 12.34 5.88
C PHE A 151 1.59 13.71 6.59
N ASN A 152 1.92 13.69 7.89
CA ASN A 152 1.96 14.85 8.77
C ASN A 152 3.42 15.25 9.09
N ALA A 153 3.93 16.21 8.33
CA ALA A 153 5.30 16.71 8.51
C ALA A 153 5.52 17.42 9.87
N ASP A 154 4.49 18.03 10.45
CA ASP A 154 4.59 18.74 11.73
C ASP A 154 4.71 17.77 12.92
N ALA A 155 4.13 16.57 12.81
CA ALA A 155 4.33 15.50 13.78
C ALA A 155 5.80 15.06 13.80
N VAL A 156 6.38 14.77 12.64
CA VAL A 156 7.81 14.40 12.54
C VAL A 156 8.72 15.52 13.03
N LYS A 157 8.44 16.76 12.64
CA LYS A 157 9.17 17.94 13.12
C LYS A 157 9.14 18.06 14.64
N SER A 158 7.99 17.82 15.26
CA SER A 158 7.82 17.90 16.71
C SER A 158 8.52 16.73 17.42
N PHE A 159 8.50 15.54 16.82
CA PHE A 159 9.28 14.39 17.27
C PHE A 159 10.78 14.68 17.26
N LEU A 160 11.35 15.11 16.13
CA LEU A 160 12.79 15.40 16.02
C LEU A 160 13.23 16.52 16.97
N TYR A 161 12.42 17.57 17.13
CA TYR A 161 12.68 18.61 18.13
C TYR A 161 12.79 18.05 19.55
N SER A 162 11.86 17.16 19.92
CA SER A 162 11.83 16.52 21.24
C SER A 162 12.97 15.53 21.42
N LEU A 163 13.31 14.77 20.36
CA LEU A 163 14.43 13.83 20.32
C LEU A 163 15.78 14.50 20.57
N ASN A 164 15.91 15.78 20.20
CA ASN A 164 17.10 16.60 20.46
C ASN A 164 17.02 17.38 21.78
N GLU A 165 16.11 17.01 22.68
CA GLU A 165 15.96 17.64 24.01
C GLU A 165 15.78 19.17 23.95
N GLY A 166 15.23 19.68 22.84
CA GLY A 166 15.06 21.11 22.61
C GLY A 166 16.35 21.90 22.34
N LYS A 167 17.53 21.24 22.26
CA LYS A 167 18.83 21.87 21.98
C LYS A 167 18.88 22.49 20.58
N ILE A 168 18.17 21.89 19.63
CA ILE A 168 18.06 22.39 18.26
C ILE A 168 16.75 23.18 18.13
N PRO A 169 16.78 24.46 17.69
CA PRO A 169 15.56 25.24 17.54
C PRO A 169 14.57 24.59 16.57
N LYS A 170 13.29 24.51 16.94
CA LYS A 170 12.23 23.85 16.13
C LYS A 170 12.17 24.33 14.65
N LYS A 171 12.54 25.59 14.38
CA LYS A 171 12.61 26.16 13.01
C LYS A 171 13.68 25.52 12.12
N ARG A 172 14.67 24.84 12.70
CA ARG A 172 15.73 24.10 11.99
C ARG A 172 15.25 22.76 11.45
N PHE A 173 14.04 22.34 11.79
CA PHE A 173 13.40 21.15 11.23
C PHE A 173 12.30 21.58 10.25
N ASN A 174 12.68 21.79 8.99
CA ASN A 174 11.73 22.06 7.90
C ASN A 174 11.81 20.94 6.87
N LEU A 175 11.01 19.90 7.10
CA LEU A 175 11.00 18.70 6.28
C LEU A 175 10.12 18.91 5.04
N ARG A 176 10.72 18.72 3.87
CA ARG A 176 10.06 18.77 2.56
C ARG A 176 10.34 17.47 1.81
N LEU A 177 9.48 17.11 0.86
CA LEU A 177 9.77 16.00 -0.04
C LEU A 177 11.08 16.29 -0.79
N ALA A 178 12.01 15.33 -0.78
CA ALA A 178 13.24 15.45 -1.54
C ALA A 178 12.93 15.42 -3.05
N PRO A 179 13.67 16.18 -3.87
CA PRO A 179 13.61 16.03 -5.33
C PRO A 179 13.89 14.58 -5.74
N GLU A 180 13.26 14.11 -6.82
CA GLU A 180 13.39 12.72 -7.28
C GLU A 180 14.85 12.33 -7.54
N GLU A 181 15.62 13.17 -8.23
CA GLU A 181 17.05 12.94 -8.46
C GLU A 181 17.83 12.75 -7.15
N THR A 182 17.51 13.54 -6.12
CA THR A 182 18.13 13.41 -4.79
C THR A 182 17.72 12.10 -4.11
N SER A 183 16.43 11.75 -4.18
CA SER A 183 15.92 10.47 -3.66
C SER A 183 16.62 9.29 -4.35
N ASN A 184 16.72 9.31 -5.68
CA ASN A 184 17.34 8.25 -6.47
C ASN A 184 18.84 8.14 -6.17
N LYS A 185 19.54 9.27 -6.00
CA LYS A 185 20.95 9.29 -5.63
C LYS A 185 21.20 8.69 -4.24
N LEU A 186 20.39 9.06 -3.25
CA LEU A 186 20.55 8.62 -1.86
C LEU A 186 20.10 7.16 -1.65
N THR A 187 18.97 6.79 -2.22
CA THR A 187 18.38 5.45 -2.01
C THR A 187 18.94 4.44 -3.00
N GLY A 188 19.27 4.86 -4.22
CA GLY A 188 19.59 3.96 -5.32
C GLY A 188 18.37 3.41 -6.06
N PHE A 189 17.16 3.87 -5.72
CA PHE A 189 15.91 3.40 -6.31
C PHE A 189 15.15 4.56 -6.94
N GLU A 190 14.51 4.28 -8.07
CA GLU A 190 13.66 5.25 -8.75
C GLU A 190 12.36 5.53 -7.99
N ARG A 191 11.65 6.59 -8.40
CA ARG A 191 10.30 6.86 -7.92
C ARG A 191 9.44 5.59 -8.05
N ASN A 192 8.59 5.35 -7.06
CA ASN A 192 7.74 4.15 -6.95
C ASN A 192 8.48 2.81 -6.74
N ALA A 193 9.81 2.80 -6.71
CA ALA A 193 10.62 1.62 -6.40
C ALA A 193 11.28 1.71 -5.02
N VAL A 194 11.31 2.90 -4.41
CA VAL A 194 11.97 3.17 -3.13
C VAL A 194 11.58 2.15 -2.06
N THR A 195 12.60 1.67 -1.35
CA THR A 195 12.49 0.79 -0.20
C THR A 195 13.52 1.19 0.86
N CYS A 196 13.32 0.72 2.09
CA CYS A 196 14.23 1.00 3.20
C CYS A 196 15.45 0.06 3.23
N ILE A 197 15.48 -0.93 2.35
CA ILE A 197 16.43 -2.04 2.38
C ILE A 197 17.48 -1.85 1.29
N GLY A 198 18.76 -1.97 1.66
CA GLY A 198 19.86 -1.92 0.70
C GLY A 198 19.98 -0.59 -0.03
N MET A 199 19.70 0.52 0.66
CA MET A 199 19.91 1.88 0.16
C MET A 199 21.40 2.18 -0.02
N LYS A 200 21.74 3.10 -0.94
CA LYS A 200 23.13 3.57 -1.12
C LYS A 200 23.65 4.40 0.05
N THR A 201 22.76 5.09 0.75
CA THR A 201 23.03 5.86 1.97
C THR A 201 22.23 5.28 3.11
N ASP A 202 22.82 5.20 4.30
CA ASP A 202 22.11 4.83 5.52
C ASP A 202 21.25 6.01 6.00
N ILE A 203 20.05 6.12 5.43
CA ILE A 203 19.09 7.17 5.76
C ILE A 203 18.27 6.72 6.98
N PRO A 204 18.19 7.51 8.06
CA PRO A 204 17.33 7.19 9.20
C PRO A 204 15.89 7.03 8.76
N VAL A 205 15.30 5.91 9.16
CA VAL A 205 13.92 5.55 8.80
C VAL A 205 12.98 5.99 9.92
N ILE A 206 11.89 6.63 9.52
CA ILE A 206 10.72 6.90 10.36
C ILE A 206 9.59 6.01 9.84
N LEU A 207 9.01 5.21 10.72
CA LEU A 207 7.86 4.38 10.45
C LEU A 207 6.64 4.99 11.13
N ASP A 208 5.55 5.10 10.38
CA ASP A 208 4.27 5.49 10.96
C ASP A 208 3.80 4.50 12.01
N GLU A 209 3.42 5.00 13.19
CA GLU A 209 2.90 4.19 14.29
C GLU A 209 1.67 3.37 13.89
N ALA A 210 0.86 3.83 12.94
CA ALA A 210 -0.29 3.05 12.46
C ALA A 210 0.11 1.69 11.86
N ILE A 211 1.30 1.60 11.26
CA ILE A 211 1.80 0.37 10.62
C ILE A 211 2.16 -0.69 11.68
N THR A 212 2.65 -0.28 12.86
CA THR A 212 3.00 -1.22 13.95
C THR A 212 1.78 -1.85 14.61
N LYS A 213 0.58 -1.35 14.29
CA LYS A 213 -0.71 -1.79 14.84
C LYS A 213 -1.50 -2.64 13.84
N LEU A 214 -0.93 -2.97 12.68
CA LEU A 214 -1.59 -3.77 11.67
C LEU A 214 -1.84 -5.20 12.16
N SER A 215 -2.97 -5.76 11.70
CA SER A 215 -3.33 -7.15 11.91
C SER A 215 -3.85 -7.71 10.58
N PRO A 216 -3.18 -8.70 9.98
CA PRO A 216 -1.96 -9.37 10.43
C PRO A 216 -0.73 -8.44 10.52
N ASP A 217 0.28 -8.89 11.28
CA ASP A 217 1.56 -8.20 11.49
C ASP A 217 2.45 -8.27 10.23
N PHE A 218 2.02 -7.61 9.17
CA PHE A 218 2.67 -7.64 7.87
C PHE A 218 2.30 -6.39 7.07
N PHE A 219 3.20 -5.87 6.24
CA PHE A 219 2.87 -4.78 5.34
C PHE A 219 3.68 -4.86 4.05
N TRP A 220 3.21 -4.12 3.04
CA TRP A 220 3.81 -4.07 1.71
C TRP A 220 4.40 -2.68 1.44
N LEU A 221 5.56 -2.63 0.79
CA LEU A 221 6.21 -1.41 0.33
C LEU A 221 6.93 -1.64 -1.01
N GLY A 222 7.62 -0.63 -1.53
CA GLY A 222 8.45 -0.78 -2.73
C GLY A 222 9.51 -1.87 -2.55
N GLY A 223 9.79 -2.61 -3.62
CA GLY A 223 10.73 -3.74 -3.62
C GLY A 223 12.09 -3.45 -4.23
N GLY A 224 12.40 -2.19 -4.54
CA GLY A 224 13.65 -1.80 -5.21
C GLY A 224 13.56 -1.71 -6.74
N GLU A 225 12.44 -2.14 -7.33
CA GLU A 225 12.09 -1.92 -8.74
C GLU A 225 10.63 -1.42 -8.84
N ILE A 226 10.28 -0.74 -9.92
CA ILE A 226 8.96 -0.10 -10.07
C ILE A 226 7.83 -1.14 -9.99
N ASP A 227 8.00 -2.29 -10.62
CA ASP A 227 7.05 -3.39 -10.66
C ASP A 227 7.26 -4.42 -9.55
N LEU A 228 8.19 -4.19 -8.62
CA LEU A 228 8.51 -5.11 -7.53
C LEU A 228 8.00 -4.57 -6.19
N LYS A 229 7.36 -5.43 -5.41
CA LYS A 229 6.86 -5.13 -4.07
C LYS A 229 7.50 -6.05 -3.05
N LEU A 230 7.89 -5.49 -1.91
CA LEU A 230 8.37 -6.21 -0.75
C LEU A 230 7.23 -6.30 0.25
N GLY A 231 6.84 -7.51 0.60
CA GLY A 231 6.02 -7.80 1.78
C GLY A 231 6.94 -8.22 2.92
N VAL A 232 6.74 -7.68 4.12
CA VAL A 232 7.57 -8.00 5.28
C VAL A 232 6.77 -8.00 6.58
N ARG A 233 7.11 -8.92 7.48
CA ARG A 233 6.59 -8.94 8.86
C ARG A 233 7.05 -7.71 9.63
N THR A 234 6.12 -6.97 10.24
CA THR A 234 6.44 -5.68 10.86
C THR A 234 7.40 -5.84 12.04
N SER A 235 7.21 -6.87 12.89
CA SER A 235 8.11 -7.11 14.02
C SER A 235 9.57 -7.29 13.60
N GLU A 236 9.83 -8.10 12.57
CA GLU A 236 11.18 -8.35 12.07
C GLU A 236 11.75 -7.12 11.36
N PHE A 237 10.92 -6.37 10.63
CA PHE A 237 11.32 -5.10 10.05
C PHE A 237 11.75 -4.09 11.12
N LEU A 238 10.99 -3.96 12.20
CA LEU A 238 11.32 -3.10 13.34
C LEU A 238 12.66 -3.50 13.94
N ASP A 239 12.88 -4.81 14.09
CA ASP A 239 14.12 -5.32 14.69
C ASP A 239 15.35 -5.11 13.82
N PHE A 240 15.21 -5.22 12.50
CA PHE A 240 16.31 -5.04 11.57
C PHE A 240 16.59 -3.55 11.28
N VAL A 241 15.57 -2.79 10.90
CA VAL A 241 15.72 -1.39 10.43
C VAL A 241 15.87 -0.41 11.59
N LYS A 242 15.40 -0.78 12.78
CA LYS A 242 15.37 0.07 13.99
C LYS A 242 14.81 1.48 13.70
N PRO A 243 13.64 1.61 13.03
CA PRO A 243 13.10 2.91 12.66
C PRO A 243 12.65 3.70 13.90
N PHE A 244 12.57 5.03 13.76
CA PHE A 244 11.79 5.83 14.69
C PHE A 244 10.30 5.58 14.46
N VAL A 245 9.58 5.15 15.48
CA VAL A 245 8.13 4.98 15.39
C VAL A 245 7.45 6.30 15.78
N VAL A 246 6.69 6.90 14.86
CA VAL A 246 6.10 8.23 15.04
C VAL A 246 4.66 8.23 14.49
N PRO A 247 3.66 8.71 15.23
CA PRO A 247 2.31 8.91 14.68
C PRO A 247 2.34 10.08 13.69
N CYS A 248 2.59 9.77 12.42
CA CYS A 248 2.84 10.77 11.37
C CYS A 248 1.88 10.67 10.17
N SER A 249 0.70 10.09 10.39
CA SER A 249 -0.48 10.11 9.52
C SER A 249 -1.61 11.00 10.02
#